data_AF-A0A936BN69-F1
#
_entry.id   AF-A0A936BN69-F1
#
_cell.length_a   1.000
_cell.length_b   1.000
_cell.length_c   1.000
_cell.angle_alpha   90.00
_cell.angle_beta   90.00
_cell.angle_gamma   90.00
#
_symmetry.space_group_name_H-M   'P 1'
#
loop_
_entity.id
_entity.type
_entity.pdbx_description
1 polymer ?
#
loop_
_entity_poly.entity_id
_entity_poly.type
_entity_poly.pdbx_seq_one_letter_code
_entity_poly.pdbx_strand_id
1 'polypeptide(L)' 'MTDIERTELAVIAAPYRREVRLEEALFDSGMKMFRVVIREGHRITQIDLDKEAAQKWVDVMSAWAAKQPAAET' A
#
# COMPACT_ATOMS: atom_id res chain seq x y z
N MET A 1 -4.48 -17.67 -6.13
CA MET A 1 -4.53 -17.68 -4.65
C MET A 1 -5.52 -16.59 -4.30
N THR A 2 -6.72 -16.96 -3.88
CA THR A 2 -7.82 -16.01 -3.66
C THR A 2 -7.85 -15.70 -2.17
N ASP A 3 -7.57 -14.47 -1.79
CA ASP A 3 -7.73 -14.02 -0.42
C ASP A 3 -9.18 -14.15 0.01
N ILE A 4 -9.38 -14.65 1.23
CA ILE A 4 -10.72 -14.89 1.76
C ILE A 4 -11.18 -13.70 2.60
N GLU A 5 -10.27 -13.08 3.34
CA GLU A 5 -10.59 -11.89 4.15
C GLU A 5 -9.63 -10.75 3.87
N ARG A 6 -10.19 -9.54 3.82
CA ARG A 6 -9.44 -8.29 3.66
C ARG A 6 -9.94 -7.28 4.67
N THR A 7 -9.01 -6.66 5.37
CA THR A 7 -9.30 -5.53 6.26
C THR A 7 -8.71 -4.28 5.64
N GLU A 8 -9.55 -3.28 5.34
CA GLU A 8 -9.05 -1.99 4.86
C GLU A 8 -8.30 -1.28 6.00
N LEU A 9 -7.08 -0.83 5.71
CA LEU A 9 -6.23 -0.10 6.65
C LEU A 9 -6.24 1.41 6.35
N ALA A 10 -6.16 1.77 5.07
CA ALA A 10 -6.18 3.17 4.63
C ALA A 10 -6.49 3.32 3.14
N VAL A 11 -7.00 4.50 2.77
CA VAL A 11 -7.11 4.97 1.39
C VAL A 11 -6.36 6.29 1.27
N ILE A 12 -5.41 6.34 0.33
CA ILE A 12 -4.53 7.49 0.11
C ILE A 12 -4.76 8.02 -1.31
N ALA A 13 -5.12 9.30 -1.40
CA ALA A 13 -5.15 10.00 -2.68
C ALA A 13 -3.71 10.24 -3.16
N ALA A 14 -3.42 9.79 -4.37
CA ALA A 14 -2.15 10.03 -5.04
C ALA A 14 -2.30 11.08 -6.16
N PRO A 15 -1.21 11.74 -6.57
CA PRO A 15 -1.23 12.67 -7.70
C PRO A 15 -1.87 12.08 -8.96
N TYR A 16 -2.40 12.95 -9.82
CA TYR A 16 -3.02 12.58 -11.09
C TYR A 16 -4.29 11.72 -10.95
N ARG A 17 -5.10 11.99 -9.93
CA ARG A 17 -6.36 11.28 -9.64
C ARG A 17 -6.17 9.77 -9.47
N ARG A 18 -5.05 9.39 -8.88
CA ARG A 18 -4.75 7.99 -8.55
C ARG A 18 -5.14 7.73 -7.11
N GLU A 19 -5.40 6.47 -6.80
CA GLU A 19 -5.76 6.04 -5.46
C GLU A 19 -4.89 4.85 -5.08
N VAL A 20 -4.38 4.86 -3.85
CA VAL A 20 -3.69 3.73 -3.22
C VAL A 20 -4.52 3.26 -2.04
N ARG A 21 -4.97 2.01 -2.06
CA ARG A 21 -5.60 1.36 -0.90
C ARG A 21 -4.60 0.41 -0.26
N LEU A 22 -4.59 0.42 1.06
CA LEU A 22 -3.76 -0.42 1.89
C LEU A 22 -4.69 -1.34 2.66
N GLU A 23 -4.47 -2.65 2.56
CA GLU A 23 -5.31 -3.69 3.13
C GLU A 23 -4.43 -4.72 3.88
N GLU A 24 -4.94 -5.30 4.96
CA GLU A 24 -4.43 -6.59 5.47
C GLU A 24 -5.19 -7.71 4.77
N ALA A 25 -4.46 -8.59 4.10
CA ALA A 25 -4.97 -9.75 3.37
C ALA A 25 -4.70 -11.04 4.18
N LEU A 26 -5.76 -11.78 4.51
CA LEU A 26 -5.66 -13.10 5.14
C LEU A 26 -5.98 -14.20 4.12
N PHE A 27 -5.01 -15.09 3.93
CA PHE A 27 -5.11 -16.26 3.06
C PHE A 27 -5.49 -17.52 3.85
N ASP A 28 -6.04 -18.52 3.17
CA ASP A 28 -6.43 -19.82 3.76
C ASP A 28 -5.33 -20.55 4.52
N SER A 29 -4.06 -20.31 4.14
CA SER A 29 -2.91 -20.85 4.84
C SER A 29 -2.69 -20.24 6.23
N GLY A 30 -3.46 -19.22 6.61
CA GLY A 30 -3.22 -18.38 7.80
C GLY A 30 -2.16 -17.30 7.56
N MET A 31 -1.62 -17.20 6.35
CA MET A 31 -0.65 -16.17 5.99
C MET A 31 -1.35 -14.81 5.92
N LYS A 32 -0.76 -13.82 6.60
CA LYS A 32 -1.17 -12.41 6.54
C LYS A 32 -0.17 -11.63 5.70
N MET A 33 -0.67 -10.88 4.73
CA MET A 33 0.13 -10.02 3.87
C MET A 33 -0.41 -8.60 3.90
N PHE A 34 0.49 -7.64 3.69
CA PHE A 34 0.11 -6.26 3.48
C PHE A 34 -0.13 -6.03 1.99
N ARG A 35 -1.38 -5.79 1.63
CA ARG A 35 -1.80 -5.59 0.25
C ARG A 35 -1.85 -4.12 -0.11
N VAL A 36 -1.24 -3.79 -1.23
CA VAL A 36 -1.29 -2.47 -1.87
C VAL A 36 -2.09 -2.59 -3.15
N VAL A 37 -3.20 -1.86 -3.23
CA VAL A 37 -4.03 -1.76 -4.44
C VAL A 37 -3.87 -0.36 -5.02
N ILE A 38 -3.30 -0.26 -6.20
CA ILE A 38 -3.13 1.00 -6.93
C ILE A 38 -4.16 1.05 -8.04
N ARG A 39 -4.98 2.11 -8.05
CA ARG A 39 -5.98 2.35 -9.08
C ARG A 39 -5.62 3.58 -9.92
N GLU A 40 -5.52 3.37 -11.23
CA GLU A 40 -5.23 4.38 -12.24
C GLU A 40 -6.31 4.30 -13.33
N GLY A 41 -7.45 4.99 -13.11
CA GLY A 41 -8.61 4.91 -13.98
C GLY A 41 -9.19 3.48 -14.02
N HIS A 42 -9.04 2.82 -15.18
CA HIS A 42 -9.45 1.43 -15.37
C HIS A 42 -8.36 0.40 -15.06
N ARG A 43 -7.10 0.84 -14.88
CA ARG A 43 -5.99 -0.05 -14.51
C ARG A 43 -5.97 -0.22 -12.99
N ILE A 44 -5.91 -1.47 -12.55
CA ILE A 44 -5.75 -1.84 -11.14
C ILE A 44 -4.52 -2.73 -11.05
N THR A 45 -3.58 -2.37 -10.18
CA THR A 45 -2.41 -3.17 -9.84
C THR A 45 -2.51 -3.54 -8.37
N GLN A 46 -2.32 -4.82 -8.06
CA GLN A 46 -2.31 -5.34 -6.70
C GLN A 46 -0.97 -5.99 -6.41
N ILE A 47 -0.38 -5.65 -5.27
CA ILE A 47 0.89 -6.21 -4.81
C ILE A 47 0.72 -6.60 -3.33
N ASP A 48 1.16 -7.80 -2.98
CA ASP A 48 1.20 -8.28 -1.60
C ASP A 48 2.63 -8.27 -1.09
N LEU A 49 2.83 -7.65 0.06
CA LEU A 49 4.10 -7.53 0.73
C LEU A 49 4.07 -8.36 2.01
N ASP A 50 5.12 -9.15 2.23
CA ASP A 50 5.38 -9.71 3.55
C ASP A 50 5.83 -8.60 4.52
N LYS A 51 6.01 -8.99 5.78
CA LYS A 51 6.45 -8.08 6.84
C LYS A 51 7.78 -7.39 6.52
N GLU A 52 8.75 -8.10 5.95
CA GLU A 52 10.09 -7.55 5.69
C GLU A 52 10.04 -6.54 4.54
N ALA A 53 9.35 -6.87 3.45
CA ALA A 53 9.16 -5.98 2.31
C ALA A 53 8.36 -4.73 2.71
N ALA A 54 7.29 -4.88 3.51
CA ALA A 54 6.51 -3.76 4.02
C ALA A 54 7.36 -2.83 4.90
N GLN A 55 8.20 -3.37 5.78
CA GLN A 55 9.11 -2.56 6.60
C GLN A 55 10.10 -1.77 5.73
N LYS A 56 10.70 -2.42 4.72
CA LYS A 56 11.61 -1.73 3.78
C LYS A 56 10.94 -0.58 3.06
N TRP A 57 9.67 -0.72 2.69
CA TRP A 57 8.90 0.37 2.08
C TRP A 57 8.75 1.54 3.04
N VAL A 58 8.35 1.29 4.29
CA VAL A 58 8.21 2.32 5.32
C VAL A 58 9.52 3.10 5.49
N ASP A 59 10.64 2.39 5.59
CA ASP A 59 11.95 3.00 5.81
C ASP A 59 12.34 3.90 4.63
N VAL A 60 12.21 3.40 3.40
CA VAL A 60 12.56 4.15 2.18
C VAL A 60 11.64 5.35 1.96
N MET A 61 10.32 5.17 2.12
CA MET A 61 9.34 6.24 1.94
C MET A 61 9.52 7.34 2.98
N SER A 62 9.72 6.97 4.25
CA SER A 62 9.94 7.93 5.34
C SER A 62 11.23 8.71 5.14
N ALA A 63 12.31 8.03 4.75
CA ALA A 63 13.58 8.67 4.46
C ALA A 63 13.51 9.62 3.25
N TRP A 64 12.69 9.31 2.24
CA TRP A 64 12.45 10.21 1.11
C TRP A 64 11.61 11.42 1.51
N ALA A 65 10.53 11.22 2.27
CA ALA A 65 9.64 12.30 2.72
C ALA A 65 10.37 13.33 3.59
N ALA A 66 11.24 12.86 4.50
CA ALA A 66 12.04 13.73 5.37
C ALA A 66 13.02 14.66 4.63
N LYS A 67 13.34 14.37 3.36
CA LYS A 67 14.23 15.19 2.51
C LYS A 67 13.48 16.20 1.66
N GLN A 68 12.15 16.10 1.57
CA GLN A 68 11.38 17.03 0.75
C GLN A 68 11.30 18.38 1.47
N PRO A 69 11.35 19.51 0.73
CA PRO A 69 11.09 20.80 1.32
C PRO A 69 9.68 20.79 1.94
N ALA A 70 9.52 21.47 3.08
CA ALA A 70 8.19 21.72 3.61
C ALA A 70 7.36 22.44 2.53
N ALA A 71 6.10 22.03 2.35
CA ALA A 71 5.22 22.72 1.44
C ALA A 71 5.12 24.19 1.89
N GLU A 72 5.53 25.12 1.02
CA GLU A 72 5.25 26.54 1.23
C GLU A 72 3.73 26.72 1.28
N THR A 73 3.25 27.25 2.41
CA THR A 73 1.83 27.43 2.73
C THR A 73 1.25 28.63 1.99
#